data_AF-A0A7S3HTN9-F1
#
_entry.id   AF-A0A7S3HTN9-F1
#
_cell.length_a   1.000
_cell.length_b   1.000
_cell.length_c   1.000
_cell.angle_alpha   90.00
_cell.angle_beta   90.00
_cell.angle_gamma   90.00
#
_symmetry.space_group_name_H-M   'P 1'
#
loop_
_entity.id
_entity.type
_entity.pdbx_description
1 polymer ?
#
loop_
_entity_poly.entity_id
_entity_poly.type
_entity_poly.pdbx_seq_one_letter_code
_entity_poly.pdbx_strand_id
1 'polypeptide(L)'
;AHYYNRKGWKTALVCCDTFRAGAFDQLKQNASKVRIPFYGDYNETDPVKIAEEGVQLFKKEKYDLIIVDTSGRHKQEQALFDEMQQINEVVAPDDVVFIM
;
A
#
# COMPACT_ATOMS: atom_id res chain seq x y z
N ALA A 1 -2.06 -3.68 -9.83
CA ALA A 1 -3.42 -4.17 -9.52
C ALA A 1 -4.29 -4.41 -10.76
N HIS A 2 -4.62 -3.39 -11.57
CA HIS A 2 -5.57 -3.53 -12.69
C HIS A 2 -5.27 -4.67 -13.68
N TYR A 3 -3.99 -4.88 -14.01
CA TYR A 3 -3.55 -6.00 -14.84
C TYR A 3 -4.06 -7.37 -14.32
N TYR A 4 -3.85 -7.66 -13.03
CA TYR A 4 -4.28 -8.91 -12.40
C TYR A 4 -5.80 -8.97 -12.21
N ASN A 5 -6.43 -7.83 -11.92
CA ASN A 5 -7.88 -7.77 -11.85
C ASN A 5 -8.57 -8.18 -13.17
N ARG A 6 -8.04 -7.73 -14.32
CA ARG A 6 -8.53 -8.18 -15.64
C ARG A 6 -8.30 -9.68 -15.90
N LYS A 7 -7.38 -10.31 -15.16
CA LYS A 7 -7.14 -11.76 -15.20
C LYS A 7 -8.00 -12.54 -14.20
N GLY A 8 -8.95 -11.88 -13.53
CA GLY A 8 -9.89 -12.51 -12.60
C GLY A 8 -9.45 -12.50 -11.14
N TRP A 9 -8.32 -11.88 -10.80
CA TRP A 9 -7.86 -11.79 -9.42
C TRP A 9 -8.63 -10.72 -8.65
N LYS A 10 -8.97 -11.01 -7.40
CA LYS A 10 -9.52 -10.03 -6.46
C LYS A 10 -8.36 -9.22 -5.88
N THR A 11 -8.12 -8.03 -6.45
CA THR A 11 -6.98 -7.18 -6.10
C THR A 11 -7.37 -6.01 -5.20
N ALA A 12 -6.51 -5.60 -4.28
CA ALA A 12 -6.66 -4.40 -3.46
C ALA A 12 -5.35 -3.60 -3.37
N LEU A 13 -5.46 -2.33 -2.99
CA LEU A 13 -4.33 -1.41 -2.81
C LEU A 13 -4.30 -0.87 -1.38
N VAL A 14 -3.12 -0.69 -0.81
CA VAL A 14 -2.89 -0.05 0.49
C VAL A 14 -1.90 1.10 0.28
N CYS A 15 -2.27 2.32 0.65
CA CYS A 15 -1.42 3.49 0.50
C CYS A 15 -0.68 3.80 1.80
N CYS A 16 0.62 3.53 1.84
CA CYS A 16 1.50 3.80 2.99
C CYS A 16 2.37 5.05 2.82
N ASP A 17 2.20 5.82 1.74
CA ASP A 17 2.88 7.11 1.58
C ASP A 17 2.20 8.19 2.43
N THR A 18 2.65 8.33 3.69
CA THR A 18 2.16 9.33 4.66
C THR A 18 2.89 10.68 4.55
N PHE A 19 3.98 10.76 3.78
CA PHE A 19 4.82 11.96 3.69
C PHE A 19 4.41 12.89 2.55
N ARG A 20 4.02 12.33 1.41
CA ARG A 20 3.73 13.11 0.22
C ARG A 20 2.29 13.60 0.22
N ALA A 21 2.12 14.91 0.25
CA ALA A 21 0.80 15.54 0.16
C ALA A 21 0.03 15.04 -1.08
N GLY A 22 -1.20 14.55 -0.85
CA GLY A 22 -2.07 14.04 -1.90
C GLY A 22 -1.71 12.66 -2.45
N ALA A 23 -0.75 11.93 -1.86
CA ALA A 23 -0.42 10.57 -2.29
C ALA A 23 -1.63 9.63 -2.20
N PHE A 24 -2.32 9.65 -1.05
CA PHE A 24 -3.53 8.85 -0.88
C PHE A 24 -4.64 9.24 -1.85
N ASP A 25 -4.88 10.54 -2.06
CA ASP A 25 -5.87 10.99 -3.04
C ASP A 25 -5.53 10.57 -4.47
N GLN A 26 -4.25 10.60 -4.84
CA GLN A 26 -3.80 10.12 -6.14
C GLN A 26 -4.05 8.62 -6.31
N LEU A 27 -3.67 7.80 -5.32
CA LEU A 27 -3.92 6.36 -5.35
C LEU A 27 -5.42 6.07 -5.40
N LYS A 28 -6.21 6.73 -4.56
CA LYS A 28 -7.68 6.67 -4.52
C LYS A 28 -8.31 6.98 -5.87
N GLN A 29 -7.89 8.05 -6.54
CA GLN A 29 -8.39 8.41 -7.87
C GLN A 29 -8.05 7.32 -8.90
N ASN A 30 -6.81 6.82 -8.90
CA ASN A 30 -6.38 5.77 -9.83
C ASN A 30 -7.15 4.47 -9.60
N ALA A 31 -7.28 4.04 -8.34
CA ALA A 31 -8.01 2.84 -7.94
C ALA A 31 -9.50 2.93 -8.31
N SER A 32 -10.12 4.09 -8.06
CA SER A 32 -11.54 4.35 -8.36
C SER A 32 -11.84 4.25 -9.86
N LYS A 33 -10.96 4.76 -10.74
CA LYS A 33 -11.11 4.68 -12.20
C LYS A 33 -11.23 3.24 -12.71
N VAL A 34 -10.56 2.30 -12.02
CA VAL A 34 -10.54 0.88 -12.39
C VAL A 34 -11.36 -0.01 -11.43
N ARG A 35 -12.15 0.60 -10.53
CA ARG A 35 -13.00 -0.08 -9.55
C ARG A 35 -12.26 -1.07 -8.65
N ILE A 36 -11.02 -0.73 -8.28
CA ILE A 36 -10.21 -1.51 -7.35
C ILE A 36 -10.34 -0.87 -5.96
N PRO A 37 -10.64 -1.65 -4.92
CA PRO A 37 -10.69 -1.16 -3.56
C PRO A 37 -9.31 -0.73 -3.08
N PHE A 38 -9.30 0.25 -2.21
CA PHE A 38 -8.09 0.84 -1.67
C PHE A 38 -8.29 1.11 -0.17
N TYR A 39 -7.20 1.06 0.58
CA TYR A 39 -7.13 1.44 1.98
C TYR A 39 -6.02 2.48 2.16
N GLY A 40 -6.23 3.38 3.12
CA GLY A 40 -5.32 4.44 3.52
C GLY A 40 -6.05 5.36 4.48
N ASP A 41 -5.30 6.17 5.22
CA ASP A 41 -5.83 7.04 6.28
C ASP A 41 -5.29 8.46 6.10
N TYR A 42 -6.16 9.45 6.27
CA TYR A 42 -5.81 10.87 6.14
C TYR A 42 -5.20 11.45 7.43
N ASN A 43 -5.43 10.81 8.56
CA ASN A 43 -5.03 11.26 9.89
C ASN A 43 -3.92 10.38 10.49
N GLU A 44 -3.78 9.13 10.06
CA GLU A 44 -2.69 8.27 10.49
C GLU A 44 -1.39 8.68 9.80
N THR A 45 -0.35 8.83 10.60
CA THR A 45 0.99 9.22 10.13
C THR A 45 1.97 8.06 10.17
N ASP A 46 1.63 6.98 10.88
CA ASP A 46 2.41 5.76 10.95
C ASP A 46 2.07 4.83 9.76
N PRO A 47 2.98 4.70 8.78
CA PRO A 47 2.76 3.89 7.59
C PRO A 47 2.80 2.38 7.90
N VAL A 48 3.45 1.95 8.99
CA VAL A 48 3.46 0.55 9.45
C VAL A 48 2.06 0.15 9.89
N LYS A 49 1.40 1.01 10.67
CA LYS A 49 0.03 0.78 11.13
C LYS A 49 -0.97 0.75 9.96
N ILE A 50 -0.84 1.67 9.00
CA ILE A 50 -1.67 1.67 7.78
C ILE A 50 -1.46 0.37 6.98
N ALA A 51 -0.21 -0.08 6.86
CA ALA A 51 0.12 -1.33 6.17
C ALA A 51 -0.53 -2.53 6.85
N GLU A 52 -0.39 -2.64 8.18
CA GLU A 52 -0.95 -3.72 8.97
C GLU A 52 -2.47 -3.78 8.85
N GLU A 53 -3.16 -2.68 9.14
CA GLU A 53 -4.62 -2.62 9.12
C GLU A 53 -5.18 -2.88 7.72
N GLY A 54 -4.58 -2.28 6.69
CA GLY A 54 -5.00 -2.47 5.30
C GLY A 54 -4.83 -3.90 4.82
N VAL A 55 -3.68 -4.52 5.12
CA VAL A 55 -3.43 -5.92 4.76
C VAL A 55 -4.34 -6.86 5.54
N GLN A 56 -4.55 -6.64 6.84
CA GLN A 56 -5.47 -7.46 7.65
C GLN A 56 -6.92 -7.37 7.14
N LEU A 57 -7.39 -6.17 6.79
CA LEU A 57 -8.71 -5.97 6.19
C LEU A 57 -8.88 -6.81 4.92
N PHE A 58 -7.95 -6.67 3.96
CA PHE A 58 -8.08 -7.36 2.68
C PHE A 58 -7.79 -8.87 2.78
N LYS A 59 -6.96 -9.32 3.73
CA LYS A 59 -6.81 -10.75 4.05
C LYS A 59 -8.12 -11.32 4.59
N LYS A 60 -8.79 -10.62 5.52
CA LYS A 60 -10.10 -11.03 6.06
C LYS A 60 -11.18 -11.10 4.98
N GLU A 61 -11.15 -10.17 4.04
CA GLU A 61 -12.06 -10.14 2.89
C GLU A 61 -11.64 -11.08 1.74
N LYS A 62 -10.59 -11.88 1.94
CA LYS A 62 -10.09 -12.90 0.99
C LYS A 62 -9.73 -12.32 -0.38
N TYR A 63 -8.95 -11.24 -0.39
CA TYR A 63 -8.32 -10.74 -1.61
C TYR A 63 -7.15 -11.65 -2.01
N ASP A 64 -7.02 -11.89 -3.32
CA ASP A 64 -5.96 -12.74 -3.88
C ASP A 64 -4.62 -12.00 -3.99
N LEU A 65 -4.67 -10.68 -4.18
CA LEU A 65 -3.49 -9.83 -4.32
C LEU A 65 -3.70 -8.50 -3.62
N ILE A 66 -2.85 -8.20 -2.65
CA ILE A 66 -2.82 -6.93 -1.93
C ILE A 66 -1.51 -6.25 -2.30
N ILE A 67 -1.57 -5.03 -2.83
CA ILE A 67 -0.38 -4.25 -3.16
C ILE A 67 -0.25 -3.11 -2.16
N VAL A 68 0.88 -3.09 -1.46
CA VAL A 68 1.24 -2.01 -0.54
C VAL A 68 2.12 -1.01 -1.30
N ASP A 69 1.66 0.24 -1.40
CA ASP A 69 2.36 1.36 -2.04
C ASP A 69 3.09 2.17 -0.97
N THR A 70 4.41 2.00 -0.88
CA THR A 70 5.26 2.67 0.11
C THR A 70 5.68 4.06 -0.37
N SER A 71 6.11 4.92 0.55
CA SER A 71 6.71 6.20 0.16
C SER A 71 8.02 5.95 -0.61
N GLY A 72 8.29 6.79 -1.62
CA GLY A 72 9.49 6.67 -2.47
C GLY A 72 10.54 7.76 -2.25
N ARG A 73 10.23 8.78 -1.44
CA ARG A 73 11.10 9.95 -1.23
C ARG A 73 10.96 10.46 0.19
N HIS A 74 11.93 10.15 1.03
CA HIS A 74 12.09 10.78 2.33
C HIS A 74 13.32 11.71 2.32
N LYS A 75 13.32 12.77 3.15
CA LYS A 75 14.47 13.69 3.27
C LYS A 75 15.70 13.02 3.88
N GLN A 76 15.49 11.92 4.60
CA GLN A 76 16.53 11.11 5.24
C GLN A 76 16.32 9.67 4.81
N GLU A 77 17.30 9.14 4.08
CA GLU A 77 17.30 7.80 3.50
C GLU A 77 17.23 6.71 4.58
N GLN A 78 17.96 6.86 5.69
CA GLN A 78 17.95 5.88 6.78
C GLN A 78 16.56 5.65 7.38
N ALA A 79 15.83 6.74 7.68
CA ALA A 79 14.50 6.64 8.26
C ALA A 79 13.50 5.92 7.33
N LEU A 80 13.63 6.13 6.01
CA LEU A 80 12.82 5.44 5.00
C LEU A 80 13.12 3.94 5.00
N PHE A 81 14.39 3.55 5.06
CA PHE A 81 14.77 2.14 5.10
C PHE A 81 14.30 1.46 6.38
N ASP A 82 14.42 2.13 7.53
CA ASP A 82 13.95 1.59 8.81
C ASP A 82 12.43 1.36 8.79
N GLU A 83 11.67 2.31 8.21
CA GLU A 83 10.23 2.18 8.00
C GLU A 83 9.88 1.04 7.04
N MET A 84 10.57 0.95 5.90
CA MET A 84 10.35 -0.14 4.93
C MET A 84 10.63 -1.51 5.55
N GLN A 85 11.64 -1.61 6.42
CA GLN A 85 11.94 -2.84 7.15
C GLN A 85 10.80 -3.20 8.12
N GLN A 86 10.27 -2.23 8.87
CA GLN A 86 9.14 -2.47 9.78
C GLN A 86 7.87 -2.88 9.02
N ILE A 87 7.56 -2.24 7.89
CA ILE A 87 6.45 -2.65 7.01
C ILE A 87 6.66 -4.09 6.55
N ASN A 88 7.88 -4.45 6.12
CA ASN A 88 8.20 -5.81 5.68
C ASN A 88 8.03 -6.85 6.80
N GLU A 89 8.41 -6.53 8.03
CA GLU A 89 8.26 -7.41 9.19
C GLU A 89 6.78 -7.64 9.56
N VAL A 90 5.97 -6.58 9.55
CA VAL A 90 4.55 -6.66 9.97
C VAL A 90 3.65 -7.24 8.87
N VAL A 91 3.89 -6.86 7.62
CA VAL A 91 3.10 -7.35 6.48
C VAL A 91 3.52 -8.76 6.06
N ALA A 92 4.81 -9.07 6.19
CA ALA A 92 5.44 -10.27 5.65
C ALA A 92 5.04 -10.52 4.17
N PRO A 93 5.39 -9.61 3.25
CA PRO A 93 4.97 -9.70 1.86
C PRO A 93 5.61 -10.92 1.16
N ASP A 94 4.83 -11.58 0.29
CA ASP A 94 5.32 -12.70 -0.51
C ASP A 94 6.38 -12.28 -1.54
N ASP A 95 6.25 -11.06 -2.07
CA ASP A 95 7.15 -10.46 -3.06
C ASP A 95 7.39 -8.98 -2.74
N VAL A 96 8.62 -8.51 -3.00
CA VAL A 96 8.99 -7.09 -2.93
C VAL A 96 9.45 -6.64 -4.32
N VAL A 97 8.81 -5.58 -4.84
CA VAL A 97 9.10 -5.05 -6.18
C VAL A 97 9.75 -3.68 -6.08
N PHE A 98 10.99 -3.58 -6.56
CA PHE A 98 11.69 -2.30 -6.71
C PHE A 98 11.34 -1.65 -8.04
N ILE A 99 10.85 -0.41 -8.01
CA ILE A 99 10.50 0.38 -9.19
C ILE A 99 11.63 1.38 -9.46
N MET A 100 12.28 1.26 -10.62
CA MET A 100 13.34 2.17 -11.11
C MET A 100 12.82 3.31 -11.96
#